data_AF-A0AAD8ZXE6-F1
#
_entry.id   AF-A0AAD8ZXE6-F1
#
_cell.length_a   1.000
_cell.length_b   1.000
_cell.length_c   1.000
_cell.angle_alpha   90.00
_cell.angle_beta   90.00
_cell.angle_gamma   90.00
#
_symmetry.space_group_name_H-M   'P 1'
#
loop_
_entity.id
_entity.type
_entity.pdbx_description
1 polymer ?
#
loop_
_entity_poly.entity_id
_entity_poly.type
_entity_poly.pdbx_seq_one_letter_code
_entity_poly.pdbx_strand_id
1 'polypeptide(L)'
;MHNSSYSRPKFVLEAKDIHKSKGKSCGYYLRMVFFFSSLIQTLIIVSLVLFLVYGRPEKTVEEQRVEELENGFNKLSKDNTALRKDKANLTSLLKTKTAEKDAADKRLKKFEDDLAIAKANSTKLQQDLLSCKSQRPLGRAGPLPDNTSNGLTKILQDRLEQQSRTLQNFRFEMESVVKEKNKHEMTAMKLKQEKDDLNSELQLYMKKCKEDFITPLQGIRTVTSAFLTKIDDLFPNAFTFHLTCTRQQEEASKICGNCTNLSRQVERKYQSYLDTIGEKVATLLAKSGKLEVDNSRLISDLEKCRQDRTQQMEQCTRLAQQDQKNQDRLQRPPLSIPSGQDSPWDLASRGLKPPVIKAAIPGSSMQPKVR
;
A
#
# COMPACT_ATOMS: atom_id res chain seq x y z
N MET A 1 -26.99 121.99 3.85
CA MET A 1 -26.39 120.77 3.26
C MET A 1 -24.92 120.76 3.64
N HIS A 2 -24.51 119.75 4.41
CA HIS A 2 -23.12 119.58 4.87
C HIS A 2 -22.29 118.95 3.76
N ASN A 3 -21.07 119.43 3.55
CA ASN A 3 -19.98 118.68 2.93
C ASN A 3 -18.68 119.05 3.64
N SER A 4 -18.27 118.16 4.55
CA SER A 4 -16.94 118.13 5.14
C SER A 4 -16.02 117.29 4.25
N SER A 5 -14.81 117.79 3.97
CA SER A 5 -13.73 116.95 3.47
C SER A 5 -12.46 117.32 4.22
N TYR A 6 -11.93 116.32 4.93
CA TYR A 6 -10.84 116.41 5.88
C TYR A 6 -9.47 116.45 5.20
N SER A 7 -8.58 117.27 5.76
CA SER A 7 -7.16 117.43 5.41
C SER A 7 -6.29 116.24 5.85
N ARG A 8 -5.37 115.82 4.99
CA ARG A 8 -4.29 114.86 5.30
C ARG A 8 -3.24 115.46 6.26
N PRO A 9 -2.71 114.72 7.25
CA PRO A 9 -1.46 115.08 7.91
C PRO A 9 -0.25 114.44 7.22
N LYS A 10 0.77 115.27 6.95
CA LYS A 10 2.14 114.86 6.61
C LYS A 10 2.86 114.41 7.89
N PHE A 11 3.42 113.21 7.92
CA PHE A 11 4.39 112.83 8.96
C PHE A 11 5.81 113.03 8.45
N VAL A 12 6.48 114.01 9.06
CA VAL A 12 7.91 114.25 9.03
C VAL A 12 8.55 113.32 10.06
N LEU A 13 9.57 112.57 9.68
CA LEU A 13 10.46 111.87 10.59
C LEU A 13 11.90 112.26 10.23
N GLU A 14 12.41 113.22 10.99
CA GLU A 14 13.81 113.61 10.98
C GLU A 14 14.72 112.48 11.45
N ALA A 15 15.86 112.36 10.78
CA ALA A 15 16.97 111.51 11.18
C ALA A 15 17.68 112.14 12.39
N LYS A 16 17.75 111.40 13.51
CA LYS A 16 18.57 111.75 14.66
C LYS A 16 19.58 110.64 14.92
N ASP A 17 20.81 110.89 14.49
CA ASP A 17 21.99 110.08 14.81
C ASP A 17 22.23 110.06 16.32
N ILE A 18 22.29 108.86 16.90
CA ILE A 18 22.70 108.66 18.29
C ILE A 18 23.73 107.51 18.34
N HIS A 19 24.99 107.93 18.52
CA HIS A 19 26.10 107.28 19.22
C HIS A 19 26.61 105.88 18.83
N LYS A 20 27.87 105.86 18.36
CA LYS A 20 28.80 104.72 18.39
C LYS A 20 28.88 104.10 19.79
N SER A 21 28.44 102.85 19.92
CA SER A 21 28.99 101.90 20.89
C SER A 21 29.68 100.77 20.14
N LYS A 22 30.85 100.37 20.62
CA LYS A 22 31.73 99.33 20.07
C LYS A 22 31.11 97.96 20.38
N GLY A 23 29.95 97.67 19.82
CA GLY A 23 29.21 96.41 19.97
C GLY A 23 29.12 95.70 18.63
N LYS A 24 29.39 94.39 18.61
CA LYS A 24 29.31 93.54 17.39
C LYS A 24 28.04 93.88 16.61
N SER A 25 28.21 94.26 15.34
CA SER A 25 27.15 94.84 14.51
C SER A 25 25.87 94.02 14.59
N CYS A 26 24.72 94.70 14.65
CA CYS A 26 23.38 94.07 14.62
C CYS A 26 23.25 93.00 13.52
N GLY A 27 23.96 93.18 12.39
CA GLY A 27 24.02 92.21 11.29
C GLY A 27 24.66 90.85 11.64
N TYR A 28 25.57 90.78 12.62
CA TYR A 28 26.17 89.53 13.08
C TYR A 28 25.13 88.66 13.81
N TYR A 29 24.33 89.25 14.68
CA TYR A 29 23.28 88.54 15.41
C TYR A 29 22.14 88.13 14.47
N LEU A 30 21.77 88.95 13.49
CA LEU A 30 20.77 88.59 12.47
C LEU A 30 21.23 87.40 11.61
N ARG A 31 22.51 87.34 11.21
CA ARG A 31 23.07 86.18 10.51
C ARG A 31 23.07 84.93 11.39
N MET A 32 23.44 85.06 12.66
CA MET A 32 23.41 83.93 13.61
C MET A 32 21.99 83.39 13.80
N VAL A 33 20.98 84.25 13.97
CA VAL A 33 19.58 83.82 14.10
C VAL A 33 19.13 83.06 12.85
N PHE A 34 19.47 83.54 11.65
CA PHE A 34 19.12 82.84 10.40
C PHE A 34 19.81 81.46 10.29
N PHE A 35 21.06 81.34 10.74
CA PHE A 35 21.77 80.06 10.82
C PHE A 35 21.09 79.11 11.80
N PHE A 36 20.74 79.57 13.01
CA PHE A 36 20.05 78.72 13.99
C PHE A 36 18.65 78.30 13.51
N SER A 37 17.90 79.18 12.84
CA SER A 37 16.61 78.82 12.24
C SER A 37 16.75 77.76 11.14
N SER A 38 17.73 77.90 10.26
CA SER A 38 18.03 76.90 9.21
C SER A 38 18.51 75.56 9.80
N LEU A 39 19.30 75.61 10.86
CA LEU A 39 19.83 74.43 11.54
C LEU A 39 18.73 73.65 12.27
N ILE A 40 17.84 74.36 12.98
CA ILE A 40 16.66 73.75 13.63
C ILE A 40 15.72 73.14 12.58
N GLN A 41 15.49 73.83 11.46
CA GLN A 41 14.69 73.30 10.36
C GLN A 41 15.29 72.01 9.78
N THR A 42 16.61 71.97 9.59
CA THR A 42 17.30 70.78 9.08
C THR A 42 17.23 69.61 10.07
N LEU A 43 17.41 69.88 11.37
CA LEU A 43 17.26 68.87 12.43
C LEU A 43 15.86 68.28 12.50
N ILE A 44 14.83 69.10 12.31
CA ILE A 44 13.44 68.64 12.25
C ILE A 44 13.24 67.72 11.03
N ILE A 45 13.72 68.11 9.85
CA ILE A 45 13.62 67.27 8.64
C ILE A 45 14.33 65.93 8.83
N VAL A 46 15.56 65.93 9.35
CA VAL A 46 16.32 64.69 9.62
C VAL A 46 15.59 63.82 10.65
N SER A 47 15.04 64.41 11.71
CA SER A 47 14.27 63.68 12.73
C SER A 47 13.02 63.05 12.14
N LEU A 48 12.27 63.77 11.30
CA LEU A 48 11.08 63.25 10.61
C LEU A 48 11.43 62.14 9.62
N VAL A 49 12.55 62.27 8.89
CA VAL A 49 13.02 61.22 7.96
C VAL A 49 13.46 59.99 8.73
N LEU A 50 14.19 60.13 9.85
CA LEU A 50 14.52 59.00 10.72
C LEU A 50 13.26 58.35 11.28
N PHE A 51 12.25 59.14 11.65
CA PHE A 51 10.95 58.61 12.09
C PHE A 51 10.16 57.95 10.95
N LEU A 52 10.35 58.35 9.69
CA LEU A 52 9.69 57.74 8.53
C LEU A 52 10.39 56.45 8.07
N VAL A 53 11.72 56.42 8.13
CA VAL A 53 12.57 55.29 7.74
C VAL A 53 12.61 54.23 8.83
N TYR A 54 12.75 54.63 10.11
CA TYR A 54 12.85 53.72 11.25
C TYR A 54 11.58 53.64 12.11
N GLY A 55 10.62 54.56 11.95
CA GLY A 55 9.35 54.52 12.67
C GLY A 55 8.22 53.81 11.92
N ARG A 56 8.49 53.25 10.73
CA ARG A 56 7.67 52.15 10.20
C ARG A 56 7.93 50.92 11.07
N PRO A 57 6.93 50.41 11.81
CA PRO A 57 7.15 49.31 12.73
C PRO A 57 7.45 48.04 11.94
N GLU A 58 8.73 47.66 11.86
CA GLU A 58 9.19 46.28 11.56
C GLU A 58 8.54 45.25 12.52
N LYS A 59 7.90 45.71 13.60
CA LYS A 59 7.14 44.91 14.56
C LYS A 59 6.17 43.93 13.90
N THR A 60 5.54 44.28 12.78
CA THR A 60 4.54 43.38 12.17
C THR A 60 5.13 42.13 11.53
N VAL A 61 6.36 42.16 11.03
CA VAL A 61 6.96 40.98 10.36
C VAL A 61 7.80 40.17 11.36
N GLU A 62 8.55 40.84 12.24
CA GLU A 62 9.37 40.19 13.26
C GLU A 62 8.49 39.58 14.38
N GLU A 63 7.47 40.29 14.91
CA GLU A 63 6.59 39.71 15.95
C GLU A 63 5.75 38.57 15.39
N GLN A 64 5.28 38.65 14.14
CA GLN A 64 4.53 37.56 13.51
C GLN A 64 5.40 36.32 13.30
N ARG A 65 6.68 36.50 12.92
CA ARG A 65 7.63 35.39 12.82
C ARG A 65 7.97 34.76 14.16
N VAL A 66 8.07 35.57 15.21
CA VAL A 66 8.30 35.08 16.58
C VAL A 66 7.07 34.31 17.08
N GLU A 67 5.86 34.80 16.83
CA GLU A 67 4.61 34.12 17.20
C GLU A 67 4.42 32.80 16.43
N GLU A 68 4.75 32.77 15.14
CA GLU A 68 4.76 31.53 14.34
C GLU A 68 5.78 30.53 14.87
N LEU A 69 6.99 30.98 15.26
CA LEU A 69 8.00 30.13 15.88
C LEU A 69 7.54 29.58 17.23
N GLU A 70 6.92 30.42 18.05
CA GLU A 70 6.41 30.03 19.38
C GLU A 70 5.28 29.01 19.24
N ASN A 71 4.35 29.23 18.31
CA ASN A 71 3.28 28.28 18.01
C ASN A 71 3.82 26.97 17.44
N GLY A 72 4.82 27.04 16.54
CA GLY A 72 5.51 25.87 16.01
C GLY A 72 6.23 25.06 17.09
N PHE A 73 6.95 25.74 17.99
CA PHE A 73 7.64 25.13 19.12
C PHE A 73 6.66 24.48 20.10
N ASN A 74 5.58 25.17 20.45
CA ASN A 74 4.54 24.65 21.35
C ASN A 74 3.85 23.42 20.76
N LYS A 75 3.56 23.42 19.45
CA LYS A 75 3.01 22.25 18.75
C LYS A 75 4.01 21.09 18.75
N LEU A 76 5.26 21.34 18.36
CA LEU A 76 6.29 20.31 18.30
C LEU A 76 6.59 19.72 19.69
N SER A 77 6.56 20.56 20.73
CA SER A 77 6.71 20.13 22.13
C SER A 77 5.57 19.20 22.56
N LYS A 78 4.31 19.56 22.26
CA LYS A 78 3.15 18.70 22.52
C LYS A 78 3.28 17.36 21.80
N ASP A 79 3.59 17.38 20.51
CA ASP A 79 3.77 16.16 19.70
C ASP A 79 4.91 15.29 20.25
N ASN A 80 6.03 15.90 20.67
CA ASN A 80 7.14 15.19 21.28
C ASN A 80 6.73 14.51 22.60
N THR A 81 5.97 15.19 23.45
CA THR A 81 5.48 14.60 24.70
C THR A 81 4.48 13.46 24.46
N ALA A 82 3.61 13.57 23.46
CA ALA A 82 2.69 12.51 23.06
C ALA A 82 3.46 11.28 22.53
N LEU A 83 4.40 11.49 21.61
CA LEU A 83 5.25 10.43 21.08
C LEU A 83 6.07 9.72 22.16
N ARG A 84 6.54 10.45 23.19
CA ARG A 84 7.22 9.84 24.34
C ARG A 84 6.29 8.96 25.17
N LYS A 85 5.03 9.36 25.37
CA LYS A 85 4.02 8.53 26.04
C LYS A 85 3.70 7.28 25.22
N ASP A 86 3.49 7.43 23.93
CA ASP A 86 3.20 6.31 23.04
C ASP A 86 4.37 5.32 22.98
N LYS A 87 5.61 5.83 22.91
CA LYS A 87 6.80 4.99 23.02
C LYS A 87 6.83 4.20 24.32
N ALA A 88 6.53 4.83 25.45
CA ALA A 88 6.50 4.15 26.74
C ALA A 88 5.41 3.06 26.79
N ASN A 89 4.20 3.38 26.29
CA ASN A 89 3.07 2.44 26.21
C ASN A 89 3.36 1.26 25.27
N LEU A 90 3.93 1.51 24.10
CA LEU A 90 4.32 0.46 23.16
C LEU A 90 5.44 -0.40 23.73
N THR A 91 6.40 0.20 24.43
CA THR A 91 7.49 -0.54 25.09
C THR A 91 6.95 -1.44 26.20
N SER A 92 5.99 -0.97 27.01
CA SER A 92 5.37 -1.80 28.05
C SER A 92 4.54 -2.93 27.43
N LEU A 93 3.77 -2.65 26.38
CA LEU A 93 2.99 -3.66 25.67
C LEU A 93 3.89 -4.73 25.03
N LEU A 94 5.02 -4.34 24.44
CA LEU A 94 6.00 -5.27 23.89
C LEU A 94 6.62 -6.16 24.98
N LYS A 95 6.95 -5.60 26.15
CA LYS A 95 7.45 -6.40 27.28
C LYS A 95 6.42 -7.45 27.71
N THR A 96 5.16 -7.07 27.84
CA THR A 96 4.07 -8.00 28.19
C THR A 96 3.88 -9.07 27.12
N LYS A 97 3.82 -8.68 25.84
CA LYS A 97 3.66 -9.63 24.73
C LYS A 97 4.82 -10.59 24.58
N THR A 98 6.04 -10.13 24.85
CA THR A 98 7.23 -10.99 24.85
C THR A 98 7.15 -12.00 25.99
N ALA A 99 6.75 -11.58 27.20
CA ALA A 99 6.57 -12.49 28.33
C ALA A 99 5.43 -13.52 28.08
N GLU A 100 4.32 -13.10 27.46
CA GLU A 100 3.24 -14.00 27.04
C GLU A 100 3.72 -15.03 26.01
N LYS A 101 4.51 -14.58 25.02
CA LYS A 101 5.13 -15.47 24.03
C LYS A 101 6.05 -16.48 24.70
N ASP A 102 6.95 -16.04 25.57
CA ASP A 102 7.87 -16.94 26.28
C ASP A 102 7.12 -17.97 27.14
N ALA A 103 5.99 -17.57 27.75
CA ALA A 103 5.13 -18.48 28.49
C ALA A 103 4.41 -19.48 27.57
N ALA A 104 3.95 -19.05 26.38
CA ALA A 104 3.35 -19.93 25.38
C ALA A 104 4.37 -20.93 24.82
N ASP A 105 5.58 -20.49 24.50
CA ASP A 105 6.66 -21.34 23.99
C ASP A 105 7.05 -22.42 25.03
N LYS A 106 7.08 -22.06 26.32
CA LYS A 106 7.27 -23.05 27.41
C LYS A 106 6.15 -24.09 27.47
N ARG A 107 4.89 -23.69 27.24
CA ARG A 107 3.76 -24.62 27.21
C ARG A 107 3.81 -25.54 25.99
N LEU A 108 4.19 -25.02 24.83
CA LEU A 108 4.37 -25.81 23.61
C LEU A 108 5.43 -26.89 23.81
N LYS A 109 6.60 -26.55 24.39
CA LYS A 109 7.62 -27.55 24.72
C LYS A 109 7.11 -28.66 25.64
N LYS A 110 6.34 -28.29 26.69
CA LYS A 110 5.71 -29.29 27.57
C LYS A 110 4.76 -30.20 26.81
N PHE A 111 3.94 -29.66 25.91
CA PHE A 111 3.05 -30.47 25.08
C PHE A 111 3.82 -31.38 24.11
N GLU A 112 4.95 -30.93 23.55
CA GLU A 112 5.82 -31.77 22.73
C GLU A 112 6.40 -32.93 23.54
N ASP A 113 6.88 -32.66 24.77
CA ASP A 113 7.39 -33.69 25.69
C ASP A 113 6.30 -34.70 26.06
N ASP A 114 5.10 -34.24 26.44
CA ASP A 114 3.95 -35.09 26.79
C ASP A 114 3.53 -35.97 25.60
N LEU A 115 3.55 -35.41 24.38
CA LEU A 115 3.23 -36.13 23.16
C LEU A 115 4.29 -37.19 22.83
N ALA A 116 5.57 -36.88 23.05
CA ALA A 116 6.65 -37.86 22.90
C ALA A 116 6.49 -39.04 23.88
N ILE A 117 6.14 -38.76 25.14
CA ILE A 117 5.84 -39.78 26.15
C ILE A 117 4.62 -40.62 25.74
N ALA A 118 3.53 -39.98 25.29
CA ALA A 118 2.33 -40.68 24.84
C ALA A 118 2.60 -41.61 23.64
N LYS A 119 3.43 -41.17 22.68
CA LYS A 119 3.88 -42.01 21.55
C LYS A 119 4.71 -43.21 22.02
N ALA A 120 5.63 -43.01 22.97
CA ALA A 120 6.42 -44.10 23.54
C ALA A 120 5.54 -45.13 24.26
N ASN A 121 4.53 -44.68 25.01
CA ASN A 121 3.58 -45.56 25.67
C ASN A 121 2.69 -46.32 24.67
N SER A 122 2.22 -45.64 23.62
CA SER A 122 1.39 -46.27 22.58
C SER A 122 2.16 -47.35 21.81
N THR A 123 3.43 -47.11 21.47
CA THR A 123 4.29 -48.09 20.80
C THR A 123 4.60 -49.29 21.69
N LYS A 124 4.87 -49.06 22.99
CA LYS A 124 5.03 -50.14 23.97
C LYS A 124 3.77 -51.00 24.10
N LEU A 125 2.60 -50.36 24.19
CA LEU A 125 1.31 -51.04 24.31
C LEU A 125 0.98 -51.85 23.04
N GLN A 126 1.35 -51.34 21.86
CA GLN A 126 1.25 -52.07 20.60
C GLN A 126 2.19 -53.29 20.57
N GLN A 127 3.41 -53.17 21.10
CA GLN A 127 4.36 -54.27 21.21
C GLN A 127 3.88 -55.36 22.19
N ASP A 128 3.32 -54.96 23.34
CA ASP A 128 2.73 -55.86 24.32
C ASP A 128 1.49 -56.61 23.78
N LEU A 129 0.70 -55.95 22.92
CA LEU A 129 -0.46 -56.56 22.27
C LEU A 129 -0.05 -57.61 21.23
N LEU A 130 1.06 -57.36 20.51
CA LEU A 130 1.63 -58.31 19.56
C LEU A 130 2.23 -59.55 20.26
N SER A 131 2.91 -59.36 21.39
CA SER A 131 3.48 -60.47 22.17
C SER A 131 2.40 -61.30 22.88
N CYS A 132 1.32 -60.68 23.37
CA CYS A 132 0.20 -61.40 23.97
C CYS A 132 -0.56 -62.27 22.93
N LYS A 133 -0.64 -61.81 21.67
CA LYS A 133 -1.25 -62.58 20.57
C LYS A 133 -0.44 -63.83 20.18
N SER A 134 0.85 -63.88 20.53
CA SER A 134 1.74 -65.02 20.31
C SER A 134 1.64 -66.12 21.39
N GLN A 135 0.96 -65.86 22.52
CA GLN A 135 0.77 -66.81 23.61
C GLN A 135 -0.72 -67.19 23.74
N ARG A 136 -1.24 -68.01 22.82
CA ARG A 136 -2.50 -68.75 23.03
C ARG A 136 -2.19 -70.22 23.32
N PRO A 137 -2.52 -70.75 24.51
CA PRO A 137 -2.70 -72.18 24.68
C PRO A 137 -4.00 -72.62 24.00
N LEU A 138 -3.96 -73.69 23.20
CA LEU A 138 -5.14 -74.41 22.74
C LEU A 138 -5.87 -74.99 23.95
N GLY A 139 -7.11 -74.56 24.21
CA GLY A 139 -7.93 -75.01 25.32
C GLY A 139 -9.39 -75.25 24.93
N ARG A 140 -9.65 -76.48 24.45
CA ARG A 140 -10.86 -77.32 24.55
C ARG A 140 -12.23 -76.64 24.73
N ALA A 141 -13.08 -76.72 23.69
CA ALA A 141 -14.52 -76.51 23.77
C ALA A 141 -15.23 -77.80 24.23
N GLY A 142 -16.17 -77.70 25.17
CA GLY A 142 -17.09 -78.77 25.58
C GLY A 142 -18.44 -78.67 24.84
N PRO A 143 -19.25 -79.74 24.80
CA PRO A 143 -20.44 -79.83 23.95
C PRO A 143 -21.68 -79.18 24.58
N LEU A 144 -22.50 -78.51 23.75
CA LEU A 144 -23.86 -78.08 24.07
C LEU A 144 -24.88 -79.17 23.73
N PRO A 145 -26.00 -79.29 24.47
CA PRO A 145 -27.13 -80.13 24.09
C PRO A 145 -28.11 -79.39 23.15
N ASP A 146 -28.72 -80.19 22.30
CA ASP A 146 -29.56 -79.84 21.16
C ASP A 146 -31.05 -79.79 21.57
N ASN A 147 -31.73 -78.70 21.22
CA ASN A 147 -33.17 -78.60 20.88
C ASN A 147 -33.69 -77.17 21.05
N THR A 148 -33.78 -76.41 19.94
CA THR A 148 -34.86 -75.45 19.59
C THR A 148 -34.56 -74.89 18.19
N SER A 149 -34.91 -75.62 17.14
CA SER A 149 -34.42 -75.38 15.77
C SER A 149 -35.10 -74.21 15.02
N ASN A 150 -36.32 -73.79 15.40
CA ASN A 150 -37.12 -72.90 14.52
C ASN A 150 -37.17 -71.42 14.94
N GLY A 151 -36.89 -71.09 16.20
CA GLY A 151 -36.82 -69.69 16.67
C GLY A 151 -35.41 -69.10 16.60
N LEU A 152 -34.41 -69.93 16.87
CA LEU A 152 -32.99 -69.56 16.90
C LEU A 152 -32.47 -69.22 15.50
N THR A 153 -32.93 -69.94 14.47
CA THR A 153 -32.60 -69.67 13.06
C THR A 153 -33.13 -68.32 12.59
N LYS A 154 -34.37 -67.94 12.93
CA LYS A 154 -34.91 -66.60 12.62
C LYS A 154 -34.16 -65.47 13.32
N ILE A 155 -33.84 -65.64 14.61
CA ILE A 155 -33.08 -64.63 15.37
C ILE A 155 -31.66 -64.47 14.80
N LEU A 156 -31.03 -65.57 14.38
CA LEU A 156 -29.73 -65.53 13.72
C LEU A 156 -29.81 -64.89 12.34
N GLN A 157 -30.88 -65.13 11.57
CA GLN A 157 -31.13 -64.50 10.28
C GLN A 157 -31.32 -62.97 10.41
N ASP A 158 -32.18 -62.53 11.32
CA ASP A 158 -32.42 -61.10 11.59
C ASP A 158 -31.13 -60.41 12.07
N ARG A 159 -30.34 -61.09 12.92
CA ARG A 159 -29.05 -60.57 13.39
C ARG A 159 -28.04 -60.45 12.26
N LEU A 160 -28.00 -61.40 11.33
CA LEU A 160 -27.12 -61.37 10.17
C LEU A 160 -27.52 -60.26 9.19
N GLU A 161 -28.81 -60.06 8.94
CA GLU A 161 -29.32 -58.96 8.13
C GLU A 161 -29.05 -57.59 8.77
N GLN A 162 -29.26 -57.47 10.08
CA GLN A 162 -28.93 -56.26 10.83
C GLN A 162 -27.43 -55.96 10.77
N GLN A 163 -26.59 -56.99 10.89
CA GLN A 163 -25.14 -56.85 10.81
C GLN A 163 -24.69 -56.48 9.38
N SER A 164 -25.34 -57.01 8.34
CA SER A 164 -25.09 -56.66 6.94
C SER A 164 -25.46 -55.20 6.63
N ARG A 165 -26.62 -54.73 7.11
CA ARG A 165 -27.04 -53.33 6.97
C ARG A 165 -26.08 -52.38 7.69
N THR A 166 -25.65 -52.75 8.89
CA THR A 166 -24.70 -51.98 9.68
C THR A 166 -23.33 -51.89 8.98
N LEU A 167 -22.85 -52.99 8.39
CA LEU A 167 -21.60 -52.98 7.60
C LEU A 167 -21.72 -52.13 6.33
N GLN A 168 -22.88 -52.11 5.66
CA GLN A 168 -23.11 -51.23 4.52
C GLN A 168 -23.11 -49.75 4.91
N ASN A 169 -23.74 -49.39 6.04
CA ASN A 169 -23.73 -48.03 6.55
C ASN A 169 -22.30 -47.58 6.88
N PHE A 170 -21.53 -48.40 7.59
CA PHE A 170 -20.13 -48.10 7.88
C PHE A 170 -19.28 -47.98 6.61
N ARG A 171 -19.56 -48.79 5.59
CA ARG A 171 -18.87 -48.68 4.29
C ARG A 171 -19.15 -47.33 3.61
N PHE A 172 -20.41 -46.90 3.60
CA PHE A 172 -20.81 -45.61 3.02
C PHE A 172 -20.21 -44.43 3.81
N GLU A 173 -20.24 -44.49 5.14
CA GLU A 173 -19.60 -43.48 5.99
C GLU A 173 -18.09 -43.42 5.72
N MET A 174 -17.41 -44.57 5.61
CA MET A 174 -15.98 -44.61 5.34
C MET A 174 -15.65 -44.02 3.96
N GLU A 175 -16.47 -44.29 2.94
CA GLU A 175 -16.31 -43.72 1.61
C GLU A 175 -16.56 -42.20 1.61
N SER A 176 -17.55 -41.72 2.36
CA SER A 176 -17.82 -40.30 2.56
C SER A 176 -16.64 -39.59 3.25
N VAL A 177 -16.10 -40.19 4.31
CA VAL A 177 -14.95 -39.66 5.05
C VAL A 177 -13.69 -39.60 4.17
N VAL A 178 -13.44 -40.63 3.35
CA VAL A 178 -12.31 -40.64 2.41
C VAL A 178 -12.47 -39.52 1.36
N LYS A 179 -13.68 -39.31 0.84
CA LYS A 179 -13.96 -38.24 -0.12
C LYS A 179 -13.75 -36.85 0.48
N GLU A 180 -14.19 -36.64 1.71
CA GLU A 180 -14.04 -35.38 2.43
C GLU A 180 -12.57 -35.11 2.79
N LYS A 181 -11.84 -36.14 3.24
CA LYS A 181 -10.39 -36.07 3.43
C LYS A 181 -9.66 -35.65 2.15
N ASN A 182 -9.97 -36.29 1.01
CA ASN A 182 -9.34 -35.95 -0.27
C ASN A 182 -9.66 -34.50 -0.69
N LYS A 183 -10.89 -34.04 -0.44
CA LYS A 183 -11.26 -32.63 -0.67
C LYS A 183 -10.43 -31.68 0.20
N HIS A 184 -10.28 -32.00 1.49
CA HIS A 184 -9.46 -31.21 2.40
C HIS A 184 -7.99 -31.19 2.00
N GLU A 185 -7.40 -32.33 1.63
CA GLU A 185 -6.02 -32.42 1.14
C GLU A 185 -5.80 -31.57 -0.11
N MET A 186 -6.72 -31.62 -1.07
CA MET A 186 -6.66 -30.76 -2.27
C MET A 186 -6.74 -29.27 -1.93
N THR A 187 -7.62 -28.86 -1.02
CA THR A 187 -7.69 -27.46 -0.57
C THR A 187 -6.45 -27.03 0.19
N ALA A 188 -5.87 -27.91 1.02
CA ALA A 188 -4.65 -27.63 1.76
C ALA A 188 -3.44 -27.46 0.81
N MET A 189 -3.34 -28.29 -0.24
CA MET A 189 -2.32 -28.12 -1.27
C MET A 189 -2.48 -26.79 -2.02
N LYS A 190 -3.71 -26.42 -2.41
CA LYS A 190 -3.98 -25.14 -3.09
C LYS A 190 -3.63 -23.94 -2.21
N LEU A 191 -4.06 -23.95 -0.95
CA LEU A 191 -3.77 -22.86 0.00
C LEU A 191 -2.26 -22.75 0.28
N LYS A 192 -1.55 -23.87 0.34
CA LYS A 192 -0.09 -23.86 0.50
C LYS A 192 0.60 -23.23 -0.71
N GLN A 193 0.17 -23.57 -1.91
CA GLN A 193 0.68 -22.98 -3.14
C GLN A 193 0.39 -21.46 -3.19
N GLU A 194 -0.84 -21.04 -2.91
CA GLU A 194 -1.20 -19.61 -2.85
C GLU A 194 -0.38 -18.84 -1.80
N LYS A 195 -0.15 -19.45 -0.63
CA LYS A 195 0.72 -18.88 0.40
C LYS A 195 2.15 -18.70 -0.11
N ASP A 196 2.70 -19.71 -0.77
CA ASP A 196 4.08 -19.68 -1.26
C ASP A 196 4.22 -18.63 -2.37
N ASP A 197 3.24 -18.52 -3.27
CA ASP A 197 3.16 -17.48 -4.30
C ASP A 197 3.11 -16.08 -3.68
N LEU A 198 2.19 -15.84 -2.73
CA LEU A 198 2.03 -14.54 -2.07
C LEU A 198 3.28 -14.15 -1.25
N ASN A 199 3.93 -15.12 -0.62
CA ASN A 199 5.18 -14.89 0.11
C ASN A 199 6.33 -14.54 -0.84
N SER A 200 6.38 -15.17 -2.02
CA SER A 200 7.38 -14.85 -3.05
C SER A 200 7.16 -13.44 -3.62
N GLU A 201 5.91 -13.03 -3.84
CA GLU A 201 5.55 -11.69 -4.29
C GLU A 201 5.91 -10.63 -3.25
N LEU A 202 5.61 -10.88 -1.97
CA LEU A 202 5.97 -10.01 -0.87
C LEU A 202 7.49 -9.82 -0.76
N GLN A 203 8.27 -10.91 -0.90
CA GLN A 203 9.73 -10.80 -0.89
C GLN A 203 10.27 -10.02 -2.09
N LEU A 204 9.69 -10.22 -3.27
CA LEU A 204 10.06 -9.47 -4.46
C LEU A 204 9.74 -7.97 -4.29
N TYR A 205 8.57 -7.65 -3.73
CA TYR A 205 8.17 -6.28 -3.42
C TYR A 205 9.10 -5.65 -2.38
N MET A 206 9.41 -6.35 -1.28
CA MET A 206 10.36 -5.89 -0.27
C MET A 206 11.75 -5.64 -0.86
N LYS A 207 12.24 -6.54 -1.71
CA LYS A 207 13.54 -6.39 -2.38
C LYS A 207 13.56 -5.16 -3.27
N LYS A 208 12.55 -4.98 -4.13
CA LYS A 208 12.42 -3.78 -4.97
C LYS A 208 12.32 -2.50 -4.14
N CYS A 209 11.51 -2.47 -3.08
CA CYS A 209 11.43 -1.29 -2.21
C CYS A 209 12.78 -0.96 -1.54
N LYS A 210 13.52 -1.95 -1.05
CA LYS A 210 14.83 -1.73 -0.41
C LYS A 210 15.92 -1.34 -1.40
N GLU A 211 16.04 -2.05 -2.52
CA GLU A 211 17.14 -1.88 -3.47
C GLU A 211 16.85 -0.76 -4.50
N ASP A 212 15.62 -0.66 -4.99
CA ASP A 212 15.26 0.31 -6.04
C ASP A 212 14.81 1.66 -5.47
N PHE A 213 14.43 1.72 -4.19
CA PHE A 213 13.93 2.96 -3.56
C PHE A 213 14.83 3.48 -2.44
N ILE A 214 15.22 2.63 -1.47
CA ILE A 214 16.01 3.11 -0.32
C ILE A 214 17.47 3.39 -0.71
N THR A 215 18.10 2.53 -1.52
CA THR A 215 19.45 2.79 -2.02
C THR A 215 19.47 4.07 -2.86
N PRO A 216 18.42 4.28 -3.71
CA PRO A 216 17.90 5.55 -4.16
C PRO A 216 18.29 6.70 -3.28
N LEU A 217 17.53 6.78 -2.19
CA LEU A 217 17.40 7.85 -1.19
C LEU A 217 18.60 8.01 -0.25
N GLN A 218 19.53 7.07 -0.23
CA GLN A 218 20.72 7.14 0.61
C GLN A 218 21.67 8.29 0.20
N GLY A 219 21.68 8.65 -1.09
CA GLY A 219 22.43 9.80 -1.60
C GLY A 219 21.95 11.15 -1.06
N ILE A 220 20.68 11.31 -0.65
CA ILE A 220 20.19 12.52 0.04
C ILE A 220 21.04 12.76 1.27
N ARG A 221 21.18 11.73 2.13
CA ARG A 221 21.98 11.82 3.36
C ARG A 221 23.43 12.17 3.08
N THR A 222 24.02 11.62 2.01
CA THR A 222 25.39 11.91 1.60
C THR A 222 25.57 13.36 1.13
N VAL A 223 24.64 13.88 0.32
CA VAL A 223 24.68 15.27 -0.13
C VAL A 223 24.42 16.22 1.04
N THR A 224 23.48 15.90 1.93
CA THR A 224 23.23 16.68 3.14
C THR A 224 24.47 16.71 4.05
N SER A 225 25.12 15.57 4.29
CA SER A 225 26.31 15.53 5.15
C SER A 225 27.48 16.31 4.55
N ALA A 226 27.75 16.13 3.26
CA ALA A 226 28.82 16.86 2.57
C ALA A 226 28.57 18.38 2.55
N PHE A 227 27.31 18.80 2.47
CA PHE A 227 26.92 20.19 2.57
C PHE A 227 27.17 20.76 3.97
N LEU A 228 26.75 20.05 5.02
CA LEU A 228 26.99 20.45 6.41
C LEU A 228 28.49 20.58 6.70
N THR A 229 29.30 19.62 6.27
CA THR A 229 30.77 19.71 6.43
C THR A 229 31.35 20.93 5.73
N LYS A 230 30.88 21.26 4.52
CA LYS A 230 31.34 22.48 3.82
C LYS A 230 30.87 23.77 4.49
N ILE A 231 29.72 23.79 5.15
CA ILE A 231 29.29 24.94 5.95
C ILE A 231 30.20 25.12 7.15
N ASP A 232 30.50 24.03 7.87
CA ASP A 232 31.39 24.06 9.03
C ASP A 232 32.81 24.53 8.64
N ASP A 233 33.31 24.14 7.45
CA ASP A 233 34.59 24.61 6.92
C ASP A 233 34.59 26.10 6.52
N LEU A 234 33.43 26.67 6.15
CA LEU A 234 33.30 28.08 5.79
C LEU A 234 33.27 29.00 7.02
N PHE A 235 32.93 28.45 8.20
CA PHE A 235 32.91 29.18 9.47
C PHE A 235 33.81 28.51 10.50
N PRO A 236 35.15 28.60 10.35
CA PRO A 236 36.04 28.13 11.41
C PRO A 236 35.76 28.92 12.69
N ASN A 237 35.73 28.22 13.83
CA ASN A 237 35.45 28.73 15.19
C ASN A 237 36.38 29.87 15.68
N ALA A 238 37.23 30.41 14.81
CA ALA A 238 38.31 31.34 15.11
C ALA A 238 38.15 32.74 14.46
N PHE A 239 37.01 33.07 13.85
CA PHE A 239 36.77 34.44 13.35
C PHE A 239 36.51 35.41 14.51
N THR A 240 37.58 35.87 15.15
CA THR A 240 37.59 37.09 15.94
C THR A 240 37.47 38.26 14.96
N PHE A 241 36.28 38.86 14.90
CA PHE A 241 35.99 40.00 14.03
C PHE A 241 36.94 41.17 14.36
N HIS A 242 38.02 41.31 13.59
CA HIS A 242 38.90 42.47 13.66
C HIS A 242 38.23 43.67 12.95
N LEU A 243 37.85 44.67 13.74
CA LEU A 243 37.12 45.90 13.40
C LEU A 243 37.87 46.83 12.43
N THR A 244 37.90 46.50 11.13
CA THR A 244 38.17 47.49 10.06
C THR A 244 37.23 47.26 8.87
N CYS A 245 36.51 48.32 8.48
CA CYS A 245 35.34 48.26 7.59
C CYS A 245 35.66 47.76 6.17
N THR A 246 36.85 48.05 5.64
CA THR A 246 37.29 47.59 4.31
C THR A 246 37.61 46.09 4.27
N ARG A 247 38.27 45.55 5.30
CA ARG A 247 38.52 44.11 5.40
C ARG A 247 37.24 43.32 5.66
N GLN A 248 36.30 43.87 6.44
CA GLN A 248 34.98 43.26 6.63
C GLN A 248 34.20 43.12 5.32
N GLN A 249 34.24 44.12 4.44
CA GLN A 249 33.52 44.06 3.17
C GLN A 249 34.13 43.01 2.22
N GLU A 250 35.45 42.85 2.23
CA GLU A 250 36.14 41.83 1.42
C GLU A 250 35.88 40.40 1.95
N GLU A 251 35.93 40.21 3.26
CA GLU A 251 35.56 38.96 3.94
C GLU A 251 34.08 38.61 3.71
N ALA A 252 33.16 39.57 3.86
CA ALA A 252 31.74 39.38 3.60
C ALA A 252 31.44 39.06 2.13
N SER A 253 32.18 39.67 1.19
CA SER A 253 32.07 39.38 -0.24
C SER A 253 32.58 37.98 -0.56
N LYS A 254 33.67 37.53 0.08
CA LYS A 254 34.16 36.15 -0.02
C LYS A 254 33.16 35.14 0.54
N ILE A 255 32.59 35.41 1.72
CA ILE A 255 31.56 34.55 2.33
C ILE A 255 30.32 34.51 1.43
N CYS A 256 29.84 35.65 0.93
CA CYS A 256 28.70 35.69 -0.01
C CYS A 256 28.98 34.90 -1.29
N GLY A 257 30.15 35.08 -1.90
CA GLY A 257 30.54 34.34 -3.10
C GLY A 257 30.63 32.83 -2.84
N ASN A 258 31.23 32.44 -1.72
CA ASN A 258 31.37 31.04 -1.33
C ASN A 258 30.03 30.39 -0.98
N CYS A 259 29.16 31.06 -0.21
CA CYS A 259 27.81 30.59 0.09
C CYS A 259 26.95 30.50 -1.18
N THR A 260 27.05 31.45 -2.10
CA THR A 260 26.31 31.42 -3.37
C THR A 260 26.77 30.25 -4.26
N ASN A 261 28.09 30.04 -4.35
CA ASN A 261 28.65 28.92 -5.11
C ASN A 261 28.34 27.57 -4.47
N LEU A 262 28.41 27.48 -3.13
CA LEU A 262 28.05 26.29 -2.38
C LEU A 262 26.56 25.97 -2.57
N SER A 263 25.68 26.96 -2.41
CA SER A 263 24.24 26.84 -2.65
C SER A 263 23.95 26.32 -4.05
N ARG A 264 24.51 26.94 -5.10
CA ARG A 264 24.36 26.47 -6.49
C ARG A 264 24.94 25.07 -6.75
N GLN A 265 25.99 24.68 -6.03
CA GLN A 265 26.57 23.34 -6.18
C GLN A 265 25.67 22.29 -5.54
N VAL A 266 25.07 22.61 -4.39
CA VAL A 266 24.13 21.77 -3.67
C VAL A 266 22.85 21.62 -4.47
N GLU A 267 22.27 22.72 -4.95
CA GLU A 267 21.11 22.74 -5.83
C GLU A 267 21.30 21.83 -7.04
N ARG A 268 22.43 21.97 -7.77
CA ARG A 268 22.74 21.11 -8.92
C ARG A 268 22.87 19.63 -8.55
N LYS A 269 23.48 19.32 -7.40
CA LYS A 269 23.63 17.93 -6.94
C LYS A 269 22.30 17.32 -6.51
N TYR A 270 21.45 18.08 -5.82
CA TYR A 270 20.10 17.65 -5.46
C TYR A 270 19.23 17.48 -6.70
N GLN A 271 19.29 18.40 -7.65
CA GLN A 271 18.52 18.32 -8.89
C GLN A 271 18.88 17.07 -9.70
N SER A 272 20.17 16.85 -9.98
CA SER A 272 20.64 15.65 -10.70
C SER A 272 20.22 14.35 -10.02
N TYR A 273 20.18 14.34 -8.71
CA TYR A 273 19.79 13.19 -7.93
C TYR A 273 18.26 12.97 -7.93
N LEU A 274 17.48 14.05 -7.80
CA LEU A 274 16.02 14.01 -7.95
C LEU A 274 15.63 13.55 -9.36
N ASP A 275 16.35 13.99 -10.39
CA ASP A 275 16.15 13.53 -11.77
C ASP A 275 16.41 12.02 -11.88
N THR A 276 17.48 11.52 -11.26
CA THR A 276 17.81 10.08 -11.24
C THR A 276 16.74 9.25 -10.52
N ILE A 277 16.23 9.75 -9.39
CA ILE A 277 15.12 9.08 -8.68
C ILE A 277 13.85 9.14 -9.53
N GLY A 278 13.55 10.29 -10.12
CA GLY A 278 12.40 10.48 -11.00
C GLY A 278 12.39 9.47 -12.16
N GLU A 279 13.53 9.27 -12.81
CA GLU A 279 13.69 8.29 -13.89
C GLU A 279 13.47 6.85 -13.41
N LYS A 280 14.04 6.47 -12.25
CA LYS A 280 13.85 5.13 -11.67
C LYS A 280 12.39 4.88 -11.28
N VAL A 281 11.73 5.85 -10.67
CA VAL A 281 10.31 5.75 -10.29
C VAL A 281 9.43 5.66 -11.54
N ALA A 282 9.68 6.49 -12.55
CA ALA A 282 8.95 6.43 -13.82
C ALA A 282 9.10 5.05 -14.49
N THR A 283 10.31 4.50 -14.50
CA THR A 283 10.59 3.15 -15.04
C THR A 283 9.86 2.06 -14.26
N LEU A 284 9.87 2.15 -12.92
CA LEU A 284 9.18 1.20 -12.05
C LEU A 284 7.67 1.24 -12.28
N LEU A 285 7.07 2.44 -12.32
CA LEU A 285 5.64 2.63 -12.59
C LEU A 285 5.25 2.11 -13.98
N ALA A 286 6.06 2.37 -15.01
CA ALA A 286 5.83 1.85 -16.35
C ALA A 286 5.86 0.30 -16.38
N LYS A 287 6.82 -0.31 -15.69
CA LYS A 287 6.91 -1.78 -15.60
C LYS A 287 5.76 -2.37 -14.79
N SER A 288 5.36 -1.72 -13.70
CA SER A 288 4.21 -2.12 -12.88
C SER A 288 2.92 -2.06 -13.69
N GLY A 289 2.66 -0.96 -14.39
CA GLY A 289 1.49 -0.81 -15.25
C GLY A 289 1.46 -1.83 -16.38
N LYS A 290 2.62 -2.12 -17.01
CA LYS A 290 2.70 -3.18 -18.02
C LYS A 290 2.32 -4.56 -17.45
N LEU A 291 2.86 -4.92 -16.28
CA LEU A 291 2.55 -6.19 -15.63
C LEU A 291 1.08 -6.27 -15.21
N GLU A 292 0.49 -5.16 -14.75
CA GLU A 292 -0.93 -5.10 -14.39
C GLU A 292 -1.85 -5.32 -15.59
N VAL A 293 -1.51 -4.73 -16.74
CA VAL A 293 -2.22 -4.95 -18.01
C VAL A 293 -2.05 -6.39 -18.50
N ASP A 294 -0.83 -6.91 -18.50
CA ASP A 294 -0.53 -8.29 -18.91
C ASP A 294 -1.27 -9.30 -18.01
N ASN A 295 -1.27 -9.08 -16.69
CA ASN A 295 -1.98 -9.93 -15.74
C ASN A 295 -3.50 -9.88 -15.95
N SER A 296 -4.07 -8.68 -16.12
CA SER A 296 -5.50 -8.52 -16.41
C SER A 296 -5.91 -9.23 -17.71
N ARG A 297 -5.07 -9.15 -18.75
CA ARG A 297 -5.28 -9.87 -20.00
C ARG A 297 -5.18 -11.38 -19.81
N LEU A 298 -4.16 -11.88 -19.11
CA LEU A 298 -3.97 -13.29 -18.80
C LEU A 298 -5.15 -13.87 -18.01
N ILE A 299 -5.68 -13.13 -17.05
CA ILE A 299 -6.87 -13.52 -16.29
C ILE A 299 -8.08 -13.63 -17.22
N SER A 300 -8.31 -12.63 -18.07
CA SER A 300 -9.43 -12.66 -19.04
C SER A 300 -9.30 -13.83 -20.03
N ASP A 301 -8.10 -14.09 -20.55
CA ASP A 301 -7.81 -15.21 -21.45
C ASP A 301 -8.04 -16.56 -20.74
N LEU A 302 -7.66 -16.68 -19.45
CA LEU A 302 -7.93 -17.86 -18.63
C LEU A 302 -9.42 -18.10 -18.40
N GLU A 303 -10.17 -17.04 -18.08
CA GLU A 303 -11.62 -17.12 -17.90
C GLU A 303 -12.32 -17.56 -19.19
N LYS A 304 -11.94 -16.97 -20.32
CA LYS A 304 -12.46 -17.35 -21.63
C LYS A 304 -12.14 -18.81 -21.97
N CYS A 305 -10.88 -19.22 -21.79
CA CYS A 305 -10.47 -20.61 -22.01
C CYS A 305 -11.26 -21.58 -21.13
N ARG A 306 -11.51 -21.22 -19.87
CA ARG A 306 -12.33 -22.02 -18.95
C ARG A 306 -13.77 -22.12 -19.43
N GLN A 307 -14.36 -21.02 -19.89
CA GLN A 307 -15.72 -20.99 -20.45
C GLN A 307 -15.83 -21.84 -21.72
N ASP A 308 -14.89 -21.67 -22.65
CA ASP A 308 -14.84 -22.44 -23.90
C ASP A 308 -14.74 -23.95 -23.61
N ARG A 309 -13.89 -24.34 -22.65
CA ARG A 309 -13.77 -25.74 -22.22
C ARG A 309 -15.07 -26.27 -21.63
N THR A 310 -15.76 -25.50 -20.80
CA THR A 310 -17.06 -25.92 -20.26
C THR A 310 -18.13 -26.07 -21.33
N GLN A 311 -18.19 -25.14 -22.29
CA GLN A 311 -19.13 -25.21 -23.41
C GLN A 311 -18.86 -26.42 -24.30
N GLN A 312 -17.59 -26.69 -24.62
CA GLN A 312 -17.21 -27.87 -25.40
C GLN A 312 -17.56 -29.17 -24.67
N MET A 313 -17.35 -29.24 -23.36
CA MET A 313 -17.70 -30.42 -22.56
C MET A 313 -19.21 -30.65 -22.53
N GLU A 314 -20.01 -29.59 -22.37
CA GLU A 314 -21.47 -29.67 -22.45
C GLU A 314 -21.95 -30.11 -23.84
N GLN A 315 -21.38 -29.55 -24.90
CA GLN A 315 -21.73 -29.90 -26.27
C GLN A 315 -21.39 -31.37 -26.58
N CYS A 316 -20.20 -31.83 -26.18
CA CYS A 316 -19.77 -33.23 -26.33
C CYS A 316 -20.69 -34.18 -25.55
N THR A 317 -21.08 -33.80 -24.32
CA THR A 317 -22.04 -34.57 -23.51
C THR A 317 -23.41 -34.66 -24.19
N ARG A 318 -23.90 -33.57 -24.78
CA ARG A 318 -25.18 -33.56 -25.51
C ARG A 318 -25.14 -34.47 -26.74
N LEU A 319 -24.05 -34.43 -27.51
CA LEU A 319 -23.86 -35.30 -28.68
C LEU A 319 -23.81 -36.77 -28.26
N ALA A 320 -23.04 -37.11 -27.22
CA ALA A 320 -22.98 -38.48 -26.70
C ALA A 320 -24.35 -38.99 -26.22
N GLN A 321 -25.13 -38.15 -25.54
CA GLN A 321 -26.51 -38.50 -25.15
C GLN A 321 -27.44 -38.68 -26.35
N GLN A 322 -27.26 -37.90 -27.41
CA GLN A 322 -28.06 -38.02 -28.63
C GLN A 322 -27.72 -39.31 -29.38
N ASP A 323 -26.44 -39.65 -29.50
CA ASP A 323 -25.98 -40.90 -30.10
C ASP A 323 -26.49 -42.11 -29.32
N GLN A 324 -26.44 -42.05 -27.98
CA GLN A 324 -26.98 -43.10 -27.13
C GLN A 324 -28.50 -43.28 -27.35
N LYS A 325 -29.28 -42.19 -27.37
CA LYS A 325 -30.72 -42.25 -27.68
C LYS A 325 -31.00 -42.82 -29.08
N ASN A 326 -30.18 -42.49 -30.07
CA ASN A 326 -30.33 -43.01 -31.43
C ASN A 326 -30.04 -44.51 -31.48
N GLN A 327 -28.99 -44.97 -30.79
CA GLN A 327 -28.63 -46.38 -30.68
C GLN A 327 -29.72 -47.18 -29.94
N ASP A 328 -30.27 -46.64 -28.85
CA ASP A 328 -31.39 -47.23 -28.11
C ASP A 328 -32.67 -47.32 -28.95
N ARG A 329 -32.92 -46.34 -29.84
CA ARG A 329 -34.04 -46.38 -30.81
C ARG A 329 -33.85 -47.46 -31.87
N LEU A 330 -32.63 -47.67 -32.33
CA LEU A 330 -32.29 -48.70 -33.33
C LEU A 330 -32.28 -50.12 -32.74
N GLN A 331 -31.96 -50.27 -31.44
CA GLN A 331 -31.96 -51.56 -30.74
C GLN A 331 -33.33 -51.94 -30.15
N ARG A 332 -34.34 -51.06 -30.19
CA ARG A 332 -35.70 -51.39 -29.73
C ARG A 332 -36.33 -52.38 -30.74
N PRO A 333 -36.69 -53.62 -30.34
CA PRO A 333 -37.37 -54.55 -31.24
C PRO A 333 -38.72 -53.96 -31.66
N PRO A 334 -39.22 -54.22 -32.88
CA PRO A 334 -40.56 -53.79 -33.24
C PRO A 334 -41.55 -54.44 -32.28
N LEU A 335 -42.21 -53.61 -31.45
CA LEU A 335 -43.36 -54.03 -30.68
C LEU A 335 -44.41 -54.56 -31.66
N SER A 336 -44.79 -55.81 -31.42
CA SER A 336 -45.90 -56.57 -32.00
C SER A 336 -46.97 -55.72 -32.69
N ILE A 337 -47.09 -55.91 -33.99
CA ILE A 337 -48.25 -55.54 -34.80
C ILE A 337 -49.45 -56.39 -34.30
N PRO A 338 -50.60 -55.81 -33.94
CA PRO A 338 -51.83 -56.58 -33.83
C PRO A 338 -52.25 -56.99 -35.23
N SER A 339 -52.33 -58.29 -35.46
CA SER A 339 -52.87 -58.92 -36.66
C SER A 339 -54.24 -58.37 -37.02
N GLY A 340 -54.36 -57.75 -38.19
CA GLY A 340 -55.62 -57.31 -38.77
C GLY A 340 -55.43 -56.85 -40.21
N GLN A 341 -55.67 -57.78 -41.14
CA GLN A 341 -56.20 -57.58 -42.50
C GLN A 341 -55.84 -56.29 -43.25
N ASP A 342 -54.90 -56.39 -44.19
CA ASP A 342 -55.15 -56.35 -45.64
C ASP A 342 -53.88 -55.94 -46.39
N SER A 343 -53.38 -56.83 -47.26
CA SER A 343 -52.57 -56.42 -48.41
C SER A 343 -53.52 -55.83 -49.45
N PRO A 344 -53.10 -54.81 -50.22
CA PRO A 344 -52.75 -55.17 -51.59
C PRO A 344 -51.65 -54.31 -52.24
N TRP A 345 -50.91 -54.99 -53.12
CA TRP A 345 -50.03 -54.44 -54.15
C TRP A 345 -50.78 -53.65 -55.24
N ASP A 346 -51.66 -52.72 -54.89
CA ASP A 346 -52.38 -51.92 -55.86
C ASP A 346 -52.38 -50.44 -55.47
N LEU A 347 -51.45 -49.70 -56.07
CA LEU A 347 -51.61 -48.36 -56.65
C LEU A 347 -50.24 -47.78 -57.04
N ALA A 348 -49.40 -48.59 -57.68
CA ALA A 348 -48.30 -48.11 -58.51
C ALA A 348 -48.89 -47.55 -59.82
N SER A 349 -49.57 -46.40 -59.79
CA SER A 349 -50.04 -45.68 -60.99
C SER A 349 -50.54 -44.26 -60.68
N ARG A 350 -49.73 -43.39 -60.06
CA ARG A 350 -49.81 -41.92 -60.28
C ARG A 350 -48.40 -41.33 -60.20
N GLY A 351 -47.88 -40.93 -61.36
CA GLY A 351 -46.52 -40.43 -61.51
C GLY A 351 -46.28 -39.01 -61.00
N LEU A 352 -44.99 -38.63 -61.06
CA LEU A 352 -44.36 -37.30 -60.87
C LEU A 352 -44.17 -36.91 -59.38
N LYS A 353 -43.00 -36.53 -58.85
CA LYS A 353 -41.60 -36.30 -59.28
C LYS A 353 -40.80 -36.15 -57.95
N PRO A 354 -39.54 -36.59 -57.81
CA PRO A 354 -38.78 -36.36 -56.57
C PRO A 354 -38.18 -34.95 -56.51
N PRO A 355 -38.11 -34.26 -55.35
CA PRO A 355 -37.33 -33.04 -55.24
C PRO A 355 -35.84 -33.35 -55.08
N VAL A 356 -35.09 -32.48 -55.74
CA VAL A 356 -33.66 -32.49 -56.01
C VAL A 356 -32.82 -32.34 -54.74
N ILE A 357 -31.79 -33.18 -54.64
CA ILE A 357 -30.64 -33.06 -53.73
C ILE A 357 -29.89 -31.76 -54.05
N LYS A 358 -29.70 -30.87 -53.06
CA LYS A 358 -28.62 -29.88 -53.07
C LYS A 358 -27.68 -30.19 -51.91
N ALA A 359 -26.62 -30.93 -52.21
CA ALA A 359 -25.42 -30.98 -51.40
C ALA A 359 -24.72 -29.62 -51.49
N ALA A 360 -24.51 -28.96 -50.36
CA ALA A 360 -23.63 -27.80 -50.25
C ALA A 360 -22.38 -28.24 -49.48
N ILE A 361 -21.29 -28.42 -50.22
CA ILE A 361 -19.91 -28.40 -49.71
C ILE A 361 -19.30 -27.09 -50.24
N PRO A 362 -18.70 -26.27 -49.36
CA PRO A 362 -17.26 -26.00 -49.48
C PRO A 362 -16.61 -26.11 -48.09
N GLY A 363 -15.42 -26.70 -47.87
CA GLY A 363 -14.24 -26.72 -48.71
C GLY A 363 -13.24 -25.67 -48.22
N SER A 364 -12.23 -26.09 -47.44
CA SER A 364 -10.95 -25.40 -47.11
C SER A 364 -11.01 -24.10 -46.28
N SER A 365 -10.03 -23.73 -45.45
CA SER A 365 -8.71 -24.26 -45.10
C SER A 365 -8.27 -23.66 -43.75
N MET A 366 -7.55 -24.44 -42.95
CA MET A 366 -6.67 -23.97 -41.88
C MET A 366 -5.61 -23.00 -42.42
N GLN A 367 -5.36 -21.92 -41.68
CA GLN A 367 -4.05 -21.26 -41.54
C GLN A 367 -4.02 -20.59 -40.14
N PRO A 368 -3.00 -20.81 -39.29
CA PRO A 368 -2.86 -20.14 -38.01
C PRO A 368 -2.09 -18.81 -38.18
N LYS A 369 -2.59 -17.73 -37.57
CA LYS A 369 -1.92 -16.43 -37.58
C LYS A 369 -1.13 -16.26 -36.28
N VAL A 370 0.18 -16.38 -36.41
CA VAL A 370 1.18 -15.95 -35.43
C VAL A 370 1.21 -14.43 -35.39
N ARG A 371 1.07 -13.84 -34.20
CA ARG A 371 1.89 -12.70 -33.78
C ARG A 371 1.96 -12.58 -32.26
#